data_AF-A0A7C5WHG3-F1
#
_entry.id   AF-A0A7C5WHG3-F1
#
_cell.length_a   1.000
_cell.length_b   1.000
_cell.length_c   1.000
_cell.angle_alpha   90.00
_cell.angle_beta   90.00
_cell.angle_gamma   90.00
#
_symmetry.space_group_name_H-M   'P 1'
#
loop_
_entity.id
_entity.type
_entity.pdbx_description
1 polymer ?
#
loop_
_entity_poly.entity_id
_entity_poly.type
_entity_poly.pdbx_seq_one_letter_code
_entity_poly.pdbx_strand_id
1 'polypeptide(L)'
;MSGFRYRLEVLLRLARVRRREQRRELADLLLRQAAAERRLEEVGAQIEACSREIVETSRRGVDGATLAVLENLRRGLQQRRPVLAQRCADLGVEEEQICRRLEESSRKVKVLEAQREEKQRQYRRTLDRRRQASVDDIVLTRRAWQAALDRRAGEERQ
;
A
#
# COMPACT_ATOMS: atom_id res chain seq x y z
N MET A 1 29.68 3.34 11.39
CA MET A 1 28.36 3.97 11.10
C MET A 1 27.75 3.55 9.75
N SER A 2 28.48 2.87 8.84
CA SER A 2 27.95 2.45 7.53
C SER A 2 26.85 1.38 7.61
N GLY A 3 27.00 0.36 8.46
CA GLY A 3 26.10 -0.81 8.49
C GLY A 3 24.62 -0.51 8.77
N PHE A 4 24.30 0.55 9.52
CA PHE A 4 22.92 0.91 9.86
C PHE A 4 22.16 1.55 8.68
N ARG A 5 22.86 2.32 7.83
CA ARG A 5 22.28 2.97 6.63
C ARG A 5 21.83 1.90 5.62
N TYR A 6 22.65 0.85 5.44
CA TYR A 6 22.32 -0.30 4.60
C TYR A 6 21.17 -1.13 5.18
N ARG A 7 21.14 -1.34 6.50
CA ARG A 7 20.10 -2.16 7.15
C ARG A 7 18.70 -1.56 7.02
N LEU A 8 18.53 -0.25 7.22
CA LEU A 8 17.24 0.42 7.03
C LEU A 8 16.80 0.45 5.56
N GLU A 9 17.74 0.57 4.63
CA GLU A 9 17.44 0.63 3.20
C GLU A 9 16.87 -0.69 2.66
N VAL A 10 17.43 -1.83 3.11
CA VAL A 10 16.87 -3.16 2.81
C VAL A 10 15.46 -3.31 3.38
N LEU A 11 15.25 -2.93 4.64
CA LEU A 11 13.93 -3.01 5.29
C LEU A 11 12.89 -2.13 4.58
N LEU A 12 13.28 -0.92 4.17
CA LEU A 12 12.42 -0.02 3.40
C LEU A 12 12.08 -0.59 2.03
N ARG A 13 13.06 -1.17 1.33
CA ARG A 13 12.83 -1.79 0.03
C ARG A 13 11.83 -2.94 0.15
N LEU A 14 12.02 -3.84 1.11
CA LEU A 14 11.10 -4.95 1.38
C LEU A 14 9.71 -4.46 1.76
N ALA A 15 9.58 -3.46 2.64
CA ALA A 15 8.29 -2.90 3.03
C ALA A 15 7.55 -2.26 1.85
N ARG A 16 8.27 -1.56 0.95
CA ARG A 16 7.70 -0.97 -0.27
C ARG A 16 7.25 -2.03 -1.26
N VAL A 17 8.01 -3.11 -1.43
CA VAL A 17 7.64 -4.25 -2.30
C VAL A 17 6.35 -4.89 -1.77
N ARG A 18 6.30 -5.23 -0.48
CA ARG A 18 5.11 -5.83 0.14
C ARG A 18 3.87 -4.93 0.01
N ARG A 19 4.02 -3.61 0.20
CA ARG A 19 2.94 -2.64 0.00
C ARG A 19 2.45 -2.60 -1.46
N ARG A 20 3.37 -2.75 -2.43
CA ARG A 20 3.00 -2.82 -3.86
C ARG A 20 2.28 -4.11 -4.19
N GLU A 21 2.71 -5.24 -3.63
CA GLU A 21 2.04 -6.55 -3.78
C GLU A 21 0.61 -6.48 -3.24
N GLN A 22 0.42 -5.97 -2.02
CA GLN A 22 -0.91 -5.79 -1.43
C GLN A 22 -1.82 -4.86 -2.25
N ARG A 23 -1.25 -3.83 -2.90
CA ARG A 23 -2.02 -2.97 -3.82
C ARG A 23 -2.46 -3.69 -5.08
N ARG A 24 -1.63 -4.59 -5.61
CA ARG A 24 -1.98 -5.44 -6.74
C ARG A 24 -3.06 -6.44 -6.35
N GLU A 25 -2.90 -7.08 -5.19
CA GLU A 25 -3.91 -7.97 -4.60
C GLU A 25 -5.27 -7.28 -4.47
N LEU A 26 -5.29 -6.03 -3.96
CA LEU A 26 -6.51 -5.23 -3.88
C LEU A 26 -7.10 -4.94 -5.28
N ALA A 27 -6.27 -4.54 -6.25
CA ALA A 27 -6.73 -4.24 -7.60
C ALA A 27 -7.34 -5.48 -8.28
N ASP A 28 -6.70 -6.64 -8.15
CA ASP A 28 -7.20 -7.91 -8.69
C ASP A 28 -8.51 -8.32 -8.01
N LEU A 29 -8.65 -8.09 -6.71
CA LEU A 29 -9.88 -8.34 -5.97
C LEU A 29 -11.02 -7.44 -6.43
N LEU A 30 -10.78 -6.14 -6.60
CA LEU A 30 -11.79 -5.20 -7.10
C LEU A 30 -12.29 -5.57 -8.50
N LEU A 31 -11.41 -6.07 -9.37
CA LEU A 31 -11.82 -6.60 -10.68
C LEU A 31 -12.73 -7.83 -10.55
N ARG A 32 -12.42 -8.75 -9.63
CA ARG A 32 -13.26 -9.93 -9.36
C ARG A 32 -14.61 -9.54 -8.76
N GLN A 33 -14.62 -8.55 -7.88
CA GLN A 33 -15.85 -8.03 -7.27
C GLN A 33 -16.75 -7.38 -8.32
N ALA A 34 -16.21 -6.49 -9.15
CA ALA A 34 -16.97 -5.89 -10.25
C ALA A 34 -17.53 -6.95 -11.22
N ALA A 35 -16.77 -8.02 -11.50
CA ALA A 35 -17.25 -9.13 -12.33
C ALA A 35 -18.37 -9.93 -11.62
N ALA A 36 -18.26 -10.16 -10.32
CA ALA A 36 -19.27 -10.86 -9.53
C ALA A 36 -20.57 -10.05 -9.41
N GLU A 37 -20.46 -8.73 -9.20
CA GLU A 37 -21.59 -7.80 -9.14
C GLU A 37 -22.31 -7.75 -10.50
N ARG A 38 -21.59 -7.59 -11.61
CA ARG A 38 -22.19 -7.68 -12.96
C ARG A 38 -22.91 -9.00 -13.17
N ARG A 39 -22.34 -10.11 -12.72
CA ARG A 39 -22.98 -11.42 -12.87
C ARG A 39 -24.26 -11.53 -12.04
N LEU A 40 -24.28 -10.93 -10.85
CA LEU A 40 -25.46 -10.86 -10.00
C LEU A 40 -26.56 -10.00 -10.64
N GLU A 41 -26.20 -8.87 -11.23
CA GLU A 41 -27.11 -8.00 -11.99
C GLU A 41 -27.68 -8.72 -13.21
N GLU A 42 -26.85 -9.40 -14.00
CA GLU A 42 -27.28 -10.21 -15.15
C GLU A 42 -28.30 -11.27 -14.75
N VAL A 43 -28.03 -12.02 -13.68
CA VAL A 43 -28.96 -13.03 -13.16
C VAL A 43 -30.26 -12.39 -12.67
N GLY A 44 -30.18 -11.22 -12.00
CA GLY A 44 -31.35 -10.45 -11.62
C GLY A 44 -32.20 -10.05 -12.82
N ALA A 45 -31.58 -9.50 -13.86
CA ALA A 45 -32.25 -9.10 -15.09
C ALA A 45 -32.89 -10.29 -15.81
N GLN A 46 -32.23 -11.45 -15.84
CA GLN A 46 -32.79 -12.68 -16.40
C GLN A 46 -34.02 -13.17 -15.63
N ILE A 47 -34.01 -13.10 -14.29
CA ILE A 47 -35.18 -13.44 -13.46
C ILE A 47 -36.36 -12.53 -13.80
N GLU A 48 -36.13 -11.22 -13.92
CA GLU A 48 -37.17 -10.26 -14.29
C GLU A 48 -37.67 -10.46 -15.73
N ALA A 49 -36.78 -10.80 -16.67
CA ALA A 49 -37.16 -11.13 -18.04
C ALA A 49 -38.05 -12.39 -18.09
N CYS A 50 -37.65 -13.46 -17.40
CA CYS A 50 -38.46 -14.69 -17.30
C CYS A 50 -39.82 -14.40 -16.66
N SER A 51 -39.85 -13.55 -15.62
CA SER A 51 -41.09 -13.20 -14.92
C SER A 51 -42.06 -12.43 -15.83
N ARG A 52 -41.55 -11.49 -16.64
CA ARG A 52 -42.35 -10.80 -17.66
C ARG A 52 -42.87 -11.75 -18.74
N GLU A 53 -41.99 -12.61 -19.25
CA GLU A 53 -42.36 -13.58 -20.30
C GLU A 53 -43.44 -14.56 -19.83
N ILE A 54 -43.37 -15.03 -18.58
CA ILE A 54 -44.41 -15.89 -17.97
C ILE A 54 -45.75 -15.17 -17.96
N VAL A 55 -45.79 -13.90 -17.54
CA VAL A 55 -47.03 -13.10 -17.49
C VAL A 55 -47.60 -12.89 -18.89
N GLU A 56 -46.76 -12.55 -19.87
CA GLU A 56 -47.20 -12.35 -21.25
C GLU A 56 -47.71 -13.66 -21.90
N THR A 57 -46.98 -14.75 -21.70
CA THR A 57 -47.33 -16.08 -22.23
C THR A 57 -48.64 -16.57 -21.63
N SER A 58 -48.83 -16.36 -20.32
CA SER A 58 -50.08 -16.69 -19.63
C SER A 58 -51.26 -15.87 -20.15
N ARG A 59 -51.08 -14.56 -20.41
CA ARG A 59 -52.13 -13.70 -21.01
C ARG A 59 -52.52 -14.12 -22.42
N ARG A 60 -51.58 -14.64 -23.20
CA ARG A 60 -51.82 -15.13 -24.57
C ARG A 60 -52.50 -16.50 -24.61
N GLY A 61 -52.68 -17.17 -23.46
CA GLY A 61 -53.33 -18.48 -23.39
C GLY A 61 -52.52 -19.62 -24.00
N VAL A 62 -51.19 -19.48 -24.03
CA VAL A 62 -50.26 -20.48 -24.60
C VAL A 62 -50.17 -21.72 -23.70
N ASP A 63 -49.64 -22.82 -24.25
CA ASP A 63 -49.55 -24.11 -23.58
C ASP A 63 -48.83 -24.08 -22.20
N GLY A 64 -49.23 -25.01 -21.33
CA GLY A 64 -48.63 -25.14 -20.00
C GLY A 64 -47.18 -25.64 -20.02
N ALA A 65 -46.72 -26.25 -21.10
CA ALA A 65 -45.36 -26.77 -21.21
C ALA A 65 -44.35 -25.62 -21.30
N THR A 66 -44.65 -24.58 -22.08
CA THR A 66 -43.84 -23.37 -22.25
C THR A 66 -43.74 -22.61 -20.92
N LEU A 67 -44.86 -22.46 -20.21
CA LEU A 67 -44.88 -21.85 -18.88
C LEU A 67 -44.03 -22.65 -17.87
N ALA A 68 -44.11 -23.98 -17.89
CA ALA A 68 -43.30 -24.83 -17.02
C ALA A 68 -41.79 -24.68 -17.29
N VAL A 69 -41.38 -24.56 -18.55
CA VAL A 69 -39.96 -24.32 -18.92
C VAL A 69 -39.49 -22.97 -18.36
N LEU A 70 -40.26 -21.89 -18.55
CA LEU A 70 -39.91 -20.57 -18.05
C LEU A 70 -39.87 -20.52 -16.51
N GLU A 71 -40.81 -21.20 -15.84
CA GLU A 71 -40.80 -21.31 -14.39
C GLU A 71 -39.58 -22.07 -13.87
N ASN A 72 -39.22 -23.18 -14.49
CA ASN A 72 -38.05 -23.97 -14.11
C ASN A 72 -36.76 -23.17 -14.30
N LEU A 73 -36.63 -22.43 -15.42
CA LEU A 73 -35.51 -21.53 -15.65
C LEU A 73 -35.43 -20.43 -14.58
N ARG A 74 -36.55 -19.78 -14.28
CA ARG A 74 -36.64 -18.74 -13.24
C ARG A 74 -36.26 -19.28 -11.86
N ARG A 75 -36.78 -20.45 -11.47
CA ARG A 75 -36.43 -21.10 -10.19
C ARG A 75 -34.95 -21.44 -10.12
N GLY A 76 -34.36 -21.96 -11.20
CA GLY A 76 -32.92 -22.24 -11.27
C GLY A 76 -32.08 -20.98 -11.08
N LEU A 77 -32.47 -19.86 -11.71
CA LEU A 77 -31.79 -18.57 -11.51
C LEU A 77 -31.98 -18.02 -10.08
N GLN A 78 -33.18 -18.13 -9.52
CA GLN A 78 -33.47 -17.72 -8.15
C GLN A 78 -32.66 -18.50 -7.10
N GLN A 79 -32.38 -19.78 -7.34
CA GLN A 79 -31.48 -20.58 -6.49
C GLN A 79 -30.01 -20.16 -6.61
N ARG A 80 -29.57 -19.71 -7.80
CA ARG A 80 -28.18 -19.27 -8.04
C ARG A 80 -27.89 -17.86 -7.51
N ARG A 81 -28.89 -16.98 -7.51
CA ARG A 81 -28.77 -15.58 -7.03
C ARG A 81 -28.19 -15.45 -5.61
N PRO A 82 -28.67 -16.17 -4.57
CA PRO A 82 -28.12 -16.03 -3.21
C PRO A 82 -26.68 -16.51 -3.12
N VAL A 83 -26.28 -17.51 -3.91
CA VAL A 83 -24.88 -17.98 -3.95
C VAL A 83 -23.95 -16.90 -4.52
N LEU A 84 -24.39 -16.20 -5.57
CA LEU A 84 -23.64 -15.07 -6.12
C LEU A 84 -23.61 -13.88 -5.16
N ALA A 85 -24.72 -13.60 -4.48
CA ALA A 85 -24.77 -12.54 -3.46
C ALA A 85 -23.83 -12.83 -2.29
N GLN A 86 -23.79 -14.08 -1.81
CA GLN A 86 -22.85 -14.51 -0.77
C GLN A 86 -21.41 -14.34 -1.25
N ARG A 87 -21.11 -14.73 -2.49
CA ARG A 87 -19.76 -14.54 -3.06
C ARG A 87 -19.36 -13.06 -3.12
N CYS A 88 -20.27 -12.15 -3.44
CA CYS A 88 -19.98 -10.70 -3.38
C CYS A 88 -19.70 -10.25 -1.94
N ALA A 89 -20.45 -10.75 -0.95
CA ALA A 89 -20.22 -10.45 0.46
C ALA A 89 -18.85 -10.97 0.94
N ASP A 90 -18.49 -12.20 0.56
CA ASP A 90 -17.19 -12.80 0.91
C ASP A 90 -16.04 -11.98 0.32
N LEU A 91 -16.15 -11.53 -0.94
CA LEU A 91 -15.17 -10.63 -1.56
C LEU A 91 -15.07 -9.29 -0.83
N GLY A 92 -16.18 -8.73 -0.34
CA GLY A 92 -16.16 -7.52 0.48
C GLY A 92 -15.42 -7.69 1.81
N VAL A 93 -15.54 -8.86 2.45
CA VAL A 93 -14.76 -9.18 3.66
C VAL A 93 -13.28 -9.29 3.34
N GLU A 94 -12.91 -9.94 2.23
CA GLU A 94 -11.53 -10.01 1.76
C GLU A 94 -10.95 -8.62 1.44
N GLU A 95 -11.75 -7.73 0.82
CA GLU A 95 -11.38 -6.34 0.55
C GLU A 95 -10.99 -5.61 1.84
N GLU A 96 -11.83 -5.69 2.86
CA GLU A 96 -11.59 -5.03 4.14
C GLU A 96 -10.29 -5.54 4.80
N GLN A 97 -10.04 -6.86 4.74
CA GLN A 97 -8.81 -7.46 5.25
C GLN A 97 -7.57 -6.97 4.49
N ILE A 98 -7.62 -6.88 3.16
CA ILE A 98 -6.51 -6.33 2.36
C ILE A 98 -6.27 -4.86 2.70
N CYS A 99 -7.33 -4.06 2.83
CA CYS A 99 -7.26 -2.65 3.19
C CYS A 99 -6.60 -2.45 4.56
N ARG A 100 -7.00 -3.21 5.58
CA ARG A 100 -6.35 -3.19 6.91
C ARG A 100 -4.86 -3.52 6.82
N ARG A 101 -4.49 -4.58 6.09
CA ARG A 101 -3.08 -4.96 5.85
C ARG A 101 -2.29 -3.88 5.09
N LEU A 102 -2.93 -3.14 4.18
CA LEU A 102 -2.34 -2.02 3.44
C LEU A 102 -2.11 -0.79 4.31
N GLU A 103 -3.03 -0.50 5.23
CA GLU A 103 -2.85 0.58 6.20
C GLU A 103 -1.65 0.30 7.11
N GLU A 104 -1.56 -0.91 7.66
CA GLU A 104 -0.44 -1.34 8.50
C GLU A 104 0.89 -1.25 7.76
N SER A 105 0.95 -1.72 6.52
CA SER A 105 2.16 -1.65 5.70
C SER A 105 2.53 -0.20 5.36
N SER A 106 1.53 0.65 5.11
CA SER A 106 1.74 2.09 4.89
C SER A 106 2.27 2.79 6.13
N ARG A 107 1.75 2.48 7.32
CA ARG A 107 2.27 2.98 8.61
C ARG A 107 3.71 2.52 8.82
N LYS A 108 4.01 1.24 8.57
CA LYS A 108 5.37 0.69 8.69
C LYS A 108 6.37 1.39 7.77
N VAL A 109 6.01 1.65 6.51
CA VAL A 109 6.85 2.41 5.58
C VAL A 109 7.12 3.82 6.12
N LYS A 110 6.08 4.55 6.55
CA LYS A 110 6.23 5.90 7.11
C LYS A 110 7.20 5.93 8.32
N VAL A 111 7.05 4.97 9.24
CA VAL A 111 7.93 4.87 10.42
C VAL A 111 9.39 4.63 10.02
N LEU A 112 9.63 3.70 9.08
CA LEU A 112 10.98 3.41 8.60
C LEU A 112 11.60 4.60 7.84
N GLU A 113 10.80 5.36 7.10
CA GLU A 113 11.23 6.58 6.41
C GLU A 113 11.64 7.66 7.42
N ALA A 114 10.82 7.90 8.44
CA ALA A 114 11.14 8.83 9.52
C ALA A 114 12.43 8.45 10.26
N GLN A 115 12.62 7.16 10.58
CA GLN A 115 13.85 6.67 11.20
C GLN A 115 15.08 6.88 10.32
N ARG A 116 14.94 6.67 8.99
CA ARG A 116 16.03 6.91 8.04
C ARG A 116 16.40 8.38 7.97
N GLU A 117 15.42 9.28 7.92
CA GLU A 117 15.64 10.73 7.90
C GLU A 117 16.33 11.21 9.17
N GLU A 118 15.84 10.82 10.35
CA GLU A 118 16.42 11.21 11.63
C GLU A 118 17.89 10.77 11.72
N LYS A 119 18.20 9.57 11.25
CA LYS A 119 19.57 9.04 11.25
C LYS A 119 20.47 9.76 10.25
N GLN A 120 19.94 10.18 9.11
CA GLN A 120 20.68 11.03 8.17
C GLN A 120 20.96 12.41 8.77
N ARG A 121 20.00 13.01 9.50
CA ARG A 121 20.20 14.28 10.21
C ARG A 121 21.28 14.14 11.28
N GLN A 122 21.23 13.07 12.08
CA GLN A 122 22.24 12.76 13.09
C GLN A 122 23.63 12.62 12.47
N TYR A 123 23.76 11.86 11.39
CA TYR A 123 25.02 11.67 10.69
C TYR A 123 25.61 12.98 10.15
N ARG A 124 24.78 13.83 9.53
CA ARG A 124 25.21 15.16 9.06
C ARG A 124 25.74 16.02 10.21
N ARG A 125 25.00 16.11 11.31
CA ARG A 125 25.45 16.83 12.52
C ARG A 125 26.79 16.32 13.06
N THR A 126 27.00 15.00 13.08
CA THR A 126 28.27 14.43 13.53
C THR A 126 29.42 14.75 12.58
N LEU A 127 29.19 14.71 11.27
CA LEU A 127 30.19 15.11 10.28
C LEU A 127 30.56 16.58 10.40
N ASP A 128 29.56 17.46 10.53
CA ASP A 128 29.78 18.91 10.65
C ASP A 128 30.59 19.23 11.91
N ARG A 129 30.28 18.59 13.05
CA ARG A 129 31.08 18.73 14.28
C ARG A 129 32.51 18.27 14.11
N ARG A 130 32.75 17.15 13.41
CA ARG A 130 34.11 16.65 13.15
C ARG A 130 34.89 17.58 12.22
N ARG A 131 34.23 18.12 11.19
CA ARG A 131 34.83 19.11 10.29
C ARG A 131 35.19 20.38 11.05
N GLN A 132 34.29 20.87 11.90
CA GLN A 132 34.54 22.04 12.72
C GLN A 132 35.72 21.81 13.67
N ALA A 133 35.73 20.70 14.41
CA ALA A 133 36.85 20.35 15.30
C ALA A 133 38.18 20.30 14.55
N SER A 134 38.21 19.69 13.35
CA SER A 134 39.43 19.65 12.53
C SER A 134 39.89 21.04 12.08
N VAL A 135 38.97 21.96 11.76
CA VAL A 135 39.30 23.34 11.40
C VAL A 135 39.84 24.08 12.63
N ASP A 136 39.17 23.94 13.77
CA ASP A 136 39.57 24.57 15.03
C ASP A 136 40.97 24.09 15.45
N ASP A 137 41.28 22.80 15.34
CA ASP A 137 42.60 22.23 15.61
C ASP A 137 43.69 22.86 14.73
N ILE A 138 43.44 23.02 13.42
CA ILE A 138 44.37 23.66 12.49
C ILE A 138 44.61 25.13 12.90
N VAL A 139 43.54 25.86 13.21
CA VAL A 139 43.63 27.27 13.61
C VAL A 139 44.41 27.42 14.92
N LEU A 140 44.12 26.58 15.90
CA LEU A 140 44.82 26.58 17.20
C LEU A 140 46.30 26.22 17.04
N THR A 141 46.62 25.20 16.25
CA THR A 141 48.00 24.79 15.97
C THR A 141 48.78 25.92 15.30
N ARG A 142 48.19 26.60 14.31
CA ARG A 142 48.80 27.74 13.63
C ARG A 142 49.04 28.91 14.59
N ARG A 143 48.07 29.23 15.45
CA ARG A 143 48.21 30.30 16.46
C ARG A 143 49.30 29.98 17.48
N ALA A 144 49.36 28.74 17.95
CA ALA A 144 50.39 28.29 18.88
C ALA A 144 51.79 28.39 18.27
N TRP A 145 51.93 27.98 17.00
CA TRP A 145 53.19 28.09 16.26
C TRP A 145 53.62 29.55 16.07
N GLN A 146 52.72 30.43 15.68
CA GLN A 146 53.00 31.86 15.53
C GLN A 146 53.46 32.48 16.86
N ALA A 147 52.74 32.20 17.96
CA ALA A 147 53.11 32.70 19.28
C ALA A 147 54.47 32.17 19.79
N ALA A 148 54.90 31.00 19.32
CA ALA A 148 56.23 30.45 19.63
C ALA A 148 57.33 31.17 18.82
N LEU A 149 57.07 31.49 17.55
CA LEU A 149 57.98 32.29 16.73
C LEU A 149 58.15 33.70 17.29
N ASP A 150 57.05 34.35 17.66
CA ASP A 150 57.08 35.71 18.19
C ASP A 150 57.88 35.80 19.51
N ARG A 151 57.79 34.75 20.36
CA ARG A 151 58.62 34.63 21.58
C ARG A 151 60.10 34.51 21.27
N ARG A 152 60.49 33.63 20.34
CA ARG A 152 61.90 33.48 19.93
C ARG A 152 62.47 34.77 19.32
N ALA A 153 61.70 35.45 18.48
CA ALA A 153 62.11 36.72 17.90
C ALA A 153 62.25 37.85 18.95
N GLY A 154 61.52 37.77 20.07
CA GLY A 154 61.67 38.67 21.21
C GLY A 154 62.91 38.37 22.06
N GLU A 155 63.25 37.08 22.23
CA GLU A 155 64.44 36.63 22.96
C GLU A 155 65.74 36.94 22.20
N GLU A 156 65.75 36.87 20.86
CA GLU A 156 66.92 37.23 20.03
C GLU A 156 67.20 38.74 19.94
N ARG A 157 66.30 39.59 20.44
CA ARG A 157 66.43 41.06 20.44
C ARG A 157 66.86 41.63 21.79
N GLN A 158 67.05 40.78 22.81
CA GLN A 158 67.58 41.14 24.13
C GLN A 158 69.05 40.72 24.23
#